data_AF-A0A2Z5U239-F1
#
_entry.id   AF-A0A2Z5U239-F1
#
_cell.length_a   1.000
_cell.length_b   1.000
_cell.length_c   1.000
_cell.angle_alpha   90.00
_cell.angle_beta   90.00
_cell.angle_gamma   90.00
#
_symmetry.space_group_name_H-M   'P 1'
#
loop_
_entity.id
_entity.type
_entity.pdbx_description
1 polymer ?
#
loop_
_entity_poly.entity_id
_entity_poly.type
_entity_poly.pdbx_seq_one_letter_code
_entity_poly.pdbx_strand_id
1 'polypeptide(L)'
;GTPGMPSKENRQTLMFSATFPEDIQRLARDFLRVDYLFLTVGIVGGACTDVEQTFVKVTKFCKREQLLDIVKSTGTERTMVFVET
;
A
#
# COMPACT_ATOMS: atom_id res chain seq x y z
N GLY A 1 -11.33 -17.78 -17.02
CA GLY A 1 -9.93 -18.13 -17.28
C GLY A 1 -9.58 -17.74 -18.69
N THR A 2 -8.45 -17.07 -18.89
CA THR A 2 -7.94 -16.69 -20.22
C THR A 2 -7.57 -17.95 -21.00
N PRO A 3 -7.91 -18.05 -22.31
CA PRO A 3 -7.54 -19.21 -23.13
C PRO A 3 -6.02 -19.40 -23.13
N GLY A 4 -5.54 -20.58 -22.73
CA GLY A 4 -4.13 -20.97 -22.77
C GLY A 4 -3.37 -20.87 -21.45
N MET A 5 -3.94 -20.31 -20.37
CA MET A 5 -3.30 -20.39 -19.05
C MET A 5 -3.58 -21.76 -18.41
N PRO A 6 -2.55 -22.54 -18.01
CA PRO A 6 -2.76 -23.81 -17.31
C PRO A 6 -3.58 -23.60 -16.03
N SER A 7 -4.33 -24.63 -15.59
CA SER A 7 -5.02 -24.62 -14.30
C SER A 7 -4.07 -24.19 -13.18
N LYS A 8 -4.59 -23.53 -12.14
CA LYS A 8 -3.79 -23.10 -10.98
C LYS A 8 -3.10 -24.27 -10.26
N GLU A 9 -3.68 -25.47 -10.37
CA GLU A 9 -3.08 -26.71 -9.89
C GLU A 9 -1.86 -27.14 -10.72
N ASN A 10 -1.81 -26.79 -12.00
CA ASN A 10 -0.77 -27.21 -12.94
C ASN A 10 0.27 -26.12 -13.25
N ARG A 11 0.22 -24.99 -12.54
CA ARG A 11 1.22 -23.91 -12.63
C ARG A 11 1.71 -23.52 -11.25
N GLN A 12 2.91 -22.98 -11.19
CA GLN A 12 3.41 -22.29 -10.01
C GLN A 12 3.04 -20.81 -10.11
N THR A 13 2.49 -20.24 -9.04
CA THR A 13 2.11 -18.83 -8.98
C THR A 13 2.63 -18.25 -7.68
N LEU A 14 3.32 -17.11 -7.76
CA LEU A 14 3.80 -16.36 -6.60
C LEU A 14 2.98 -15.06 -6.55
N MET A 15 2.53 -14.70 -5.36
CA MET A 15 1.83 -13.45 -5.10
C MET A 15 2.60 -12.67 -4.03
N PHE A 16 2.98 -11.43 -4.36
CA PHE A 16 3.64 -10.52 -3.42
C PHE A 16 2.68 -9.36 -3.13
N SER A 17 2.47 -9.06 -1.86
CA SER A 17 1.64 -7.94 -1.45
C SER A 17 2.17 -7.31 -0.17
N ALA A 18 2.21 -5.97 -0.14
CA ALA A 18 2.59 -5.21 1.05
C ALA A 18 1.45 -5.18 2.09
N THR A 19 0.20 -5.35 1.65
CA THR A 19 -1.00 -5.40 2.50
C THR A 19 -1.82 -6.65 2.17
N PHE A 20 -2.73 -7.06 3.05
CA PHE A 20 -3.54 -8.28 2.82
C PHE A 20 -5.04 -8.10 3.14
N PRO A 21 -5.71 -7.09 2.55
CA PRO A 21 -7.15 -6.90 2.70
C PRO A 21 -7.96 -8.00 2.00
N GLU A 22 -9.26 -8.05 2.26
CA GLU A 22 -10.18 -9.10 1.78
C GLU A 22 -10.11 -9.32 0.26
N ASP A 23 -10.02 -8.25 -0.52
CA ASP A 23 -9.91 -8.34 -1.98
C ASP A 23 -8.63 -9.06 -2.43
N ILE A 24 -7.51 -8.83 -1.74
CA ILE A 24 -6.25 -9.52 -2.02
C ILE A 24 -6.32 -10.98 -1.59
N GLN A 25 -7.02 -11.29 -0.50
CA GLN A 25 -7.28 -12.68 -0.10
C GLN A 25 -8.13 -13.41 -1.13
N ARG A 26 -9.13 -12.74 -1.70
CA ARG A 26 -9.94 -13.28 -2.79
C ARG A 26 -9.08 -13.55 -4.02
N LEU A 27 -8.21 -12.61 -4.39
CA LEU A 27 -7.28 -12.79 -5.50
C LEU A 27 -6.32 -13.97 -5.26
N ALA A 28 -5.81 -14.13 -4.03
CA ALA A 28 -4.99 -15.28 -3.65
C ALA A 28 -5.73 -16.60 -3.89
N ARG A 29 -7.01 -16.69 -3.46
CA ARG A 29 -7.85 -17.88 -3.68
C ARG A 29 -8.11 -18.17 -5.16
N ASP A 30 -8.23 -17.15 -5.99
CA ASP A 30 -8.51 -17.30 -7.41
C ASP A 30 -7.26 -17.77 -8.18
N PHE A 31 -6.07 -17.30 -7.80
CA PHE A 31 -4.84 -17.48 -8.58
C PHE A 31 -3.87 -18.53 -8.02
N LEU A 32 -3.85 -18.75 -6.71
CA LEU A 32 -2.96 -19.70 -6.05
C LEU A 32 -3.64 -21.06 -5.85
N ARG A 33 -2.83 -22.10 -5.69
CA ARG A 33 -3.29 -23.43 -5.28
C ARG A 33 -3.98 -23.36 -3.92
N VAL A 34 -4.83 -24.34 -3.64
CA VAL A 34 -5.57 -24.40 -2.36
C VAL A 34 -4.62 -24.49 -1.16
N ASP A 35 -3.45 -25.10 -1.33
CA ASP A 35 -2.42 -25.37 -0.33
C ASP A 35 -1.20 -24.43 -0.41
N TYR A 36 -1.38 -23.20 -0.90
CA TYR A 36 -0.28 -22.25 -1.02
C TYR A 36 0.38 -21.92 0.33
N LEU A 37 1.69 -21.73 0.31
CA LEU A 37 2.43 -21.26 1.48
C LEU A 37 2.20 -19.74 1.66
N PHE A 38 1.65 -19.36 2.80
CA PHE A 38 1.53 -17.97 3.21
C PHE A 38 2.70 -17.58 4.12
N LEU A 39 3.51 -16.63 3.67
CA LEU A 39 4.64 -16.09 4.42
C LEU A 39 4.41 -14.60 4.69
N THR A 40 4.62 -14.19 5.94
CA THR A 40 4.59 -12.79 6.36
C THR A 40 5.97 -12.34 6.80
N VAL A 41 6.34 -11.11 6.45
CA VAL A 41 7.58 -10.47 6.93
C VAL A 41 7.17 -9.14 7.57
N GLY A 42 7.36 -9.02 8.88
CA GLY A 42 6.92 -7.84 9.66
C GLY A 42 5.44 -7.86 10.06
N ILE A 43 4.91 -6.68 10.46
CA ILE A 43 3.53 -6.52 10.90
C ILE A 43 2.62 -6.34 9.68
N VAL A 44 1.77 -7.34 9.41
CA VAL A 44 0.81 -7.28 8.30
C VAL A 44 -0.37 -6.36 8.68
N GLY A 45 -0.61 -5.32 7.88
CA GLY A 45 -1.74 -4.41 8.04
C GLY A 45 -1.52 -3.23 9.00
N GLY A 46 -0.31 -3.08 9.56
CA GLY A 46 0.10 -1.86 10.25
C GLY A 46 0.47 -0.75 9.27
N ALA A 47 0.43 0.51 9.72
CA ALA A 47 1.12 1.58 9.02
C ALA A 47 2.60 1.16 8.83
N CYS A 48 3.15 1.42 7.64
CA CYS A 48 4.53 1.05 7.33
C CYS A 48 5.46 1.63 8.41
N THR A 49 6.27 0.78 9.06
CA THR A 49 7.21 1.21 10.12
C THR A 49 8.25 2.18 9.61
N ASP A 50 8.47 2.21 8.30
CA ASP A 50 9.40 3.12 7.63
C ASP A 50 8.77 4.50 7.36
N VAL A 51 7.50 4.71 7.76
CA VAL A 51 6.78 5.98 7.57
C VAL A 51 6.56 6.66 8.92
N GLU A 52 7.25 7.79 9.12
CA GLU A 52 6.98 8.70 10.24
C GLU A 52 5.71 9.52 9.97
N GLN A 53 4.79 9.55 10.94
CA GLN A 53 3.53 10.28 10.84
C GLN A 53 3.50 11.43 11.86
N THR A 54 3.51 12.67 11.36
CA THR A 54 3.42 13.88 12.19
C THR A 54 2.08 14.57 11.98
N PHE A 55 1.39 14.90 13.08
CA PHE A 55 0.12 15.61 13.06
C PHE A 55 0.30 17.07 13.49
N VAL A 56 -0.01 18.00 12.59
CA VAL A 56 0.01 19.44 12.86
C VAL A 56 -1.42 19.98 12.84
N LYS A 57 -1.88 20.52 13.97
CA LYS A 57 -3.20 21.16 14.05
C LYS A 57 -3.14 22.54 13.39
N VAL A 58 -3.90 22.72 12.31
CA VAL A 58 -3.99 23.99 11.57
C VAL A 58 -5.44 24.36 11.31
N THR A 59 -5.72 25.66 11.33
CA THR A 59 -7.02 26.19 10.90
C THR A 59 -7.13 26.12 9.38
N LYS A 60 -8.37 26.15 8.86
CA LYS A 60 -8.63 26.04 7.41
C LYS A 60 -7.85 27.06 6.57
N PHE A 61 -7.73 28.30 7.05
CA PHE A 61 -7.06 29.38 6.34
C PHE A 61 -5.53 29.30 6.43
N CYS A 62 -4.98 28.67 7.46
CA CYS A 62 -3.54 28.55 7.66
C CYS A 62 -2.91 27.33 6.99
N LYS A 63 -3.69 26.39 6.42
CA LYS A 63 -3.16 25.18 5.77
C LYS A 63 -2.16 25.49 4.66
N ARG A 64 -2.40 26.55 3.87
CA ARG A 64 -1.52 26.94 2.76
C ARG A 64 -0.16 27.43 3.25
N GLU A 65 -0.15 28.27 4.27
CA GLU A 65 1.08 28.82 4.87
C GLU A 65 1.89 27.68 5.51
N GLN A 66 1.24 26.85 6.31
CA GLN A 66 1.87 25.68 6.92
C GLN A 66 2.46 24.71 5.87
N LEU A 67 1.75 24.47 4.77
CA LEU A 67 2.26 23.63 3.68
C LEU A 67 3.53 24.22 3.06
N LEU A 68 3.56 25.54 2.83
CA LEU A 68 4.73 26.21 2.28
C LEU A 68 5.94 26.08 3.20
N ASP A 69 5.74 26.20 4.51
CA ASP A 69 6.82 26.06 5.49
C ASP A 69 7.36 24.62 5.54
N ILE A 70 6.47 23.62 5.49
CA ILE A 70 6.86 22.21 5.40
C ILE A 70 7.69 21.98 4.13
N VAL A 71 7.19 22.37 2.96
CA VAL A 71 7.88 22.14 1.68
C VAL A 71 9.24 22.83 1.63
N LYS A 72 9.37 24.05 2.18
CA LYS A 72 10.67 24.75 2.28
C LYS A 72 11.65 23.98 3.17
N SER A 73 11.17 23.36 4.24
CA SER A 73 12.01 22.57 5.16
C SER A 73 12.45 21.22 4.58
N THR A 74 11.65 20.62 3.71
CA THR A 74 11.96 19.33 3.05
C THR A 74 13.04 19.47 1.96
N GLY A 75 13.37 20.68 1.51
CA GLY A 75 14.43 20.92 0.54
C GLY A 75 14.05 20.51 -0.89
N THR A 76 14.87 19.67 -1.54
CA THR A 76 14.70 19.26 -2.95
C THR A 76 14.05 17.88 -3.13
N GLU A 77 13.49 17.30 -2.07
CA GLU A 77 12.83 16.01 -2.15
C GLU A 77 11.48 16.09 -2.87
N ARG A 78 11.08 14.99 -3.50
CA ARG A 78 9.79 14.92 -4.20
C ARG A 78 8.67 14.87 -3.18
N THR A 79 7.80 15.88 -3.19
CA THR A 79 6.67 15.98 -2.27
C THR A 79 5.36 15.69 -3.00
N MET A 80 4.52 14.82 -2.44
CA MET A 80 3.16 14.55 -2.93
C MET A 80 2.14 15.18 -1.98
N VAL A 81 1.22 15.99 -2.52
CA VAL A 81 0.20 16.68 -1.74
C VAL A 81 -1.18 16.17 -2.14
N PHE A 82 -1.89 15.58 -1.18
CA PHE A 82 -3.28 15.16 -1.36
C PHE A 82 -4.22 16.26 -0.85
N VAL A 83 -5.31 16.48 -1.59
CA VAL A 83 -6.39 17.40 -1.20
C VAL A 83 -7.72 16.66 -1.30
N GLU A 84 -8.60 16.92 -0.35
CA GLU A 84 -10.01 16.52 -0.45
C GLU A 84 -10.75 17.61 -1.22
N THR A 85 -11.50 17.22 -2.25
CA THR A 85 -12.36 18.12 -3.05
C THR A 85 -13.73 18.28 -2.42
#